data_AF-A0A6P6I8U7-F1
#
_entry.id   AF-A0A6P6I8U7-F1
#
_cell.length_a   1.000
_cell.length_b   1.000
_cell.length_c   1.000
_cell.angle_alpha   90.00
_cell.angle_beta   90.00
_cell.angle_gamma   90.00
#
_symmetry.space_group_name_H-M   'P 1'
#
loop_
_entity.id
_entity.type
_entity.pdbx_description
1 polymer ?
#
loop_
_entity_poly.entity_id
_entity_poly.type
_entity_poly.pdbx_seq_one_letter_code
_entity_poly.pdbx_strand_id
1 'polypeptide(L)'
;MLRSCVSLLRTLAVLRGPPGVAPLPAKDPWSPRVNPGPGRRERAAKPGCVRGDPRSFSSEVIHMDLSLPNPSWNEDMRLLFDQFMKKSEDGSWKHLPSYKSKFTQRTEDIKIYFPDAKLMKEKLSQAQLFPRSLEEGLGFEYAMFHNCVEDRTVCIFQGGPYLQGAPGFLHGGAIATMIDATLGTCAVVAVGIAMTASLNISFKRPIPLGSVVVINSQVDKVEGRKLFLSCNIRSVDEKTVYSEATSLFVKLDPKTRLT
;
A
#
# COMPACT_ATOMS: atom_id res chain seq x y z
N MET A 1 3.44 14.69 -60.92
CA MET A 1 4.68 15.49 -60.79
C MET A 1 5.86 14.52 -60.72
N LEU A 2 6.68 14.45 -61.77
CA LEU A 2 7.89 13.61 -61.85
C LEU A 2 9.14 14.41 -61.43
N ARG A 3 10.04 13.75 -60.69
CA ARG A 3 11.54 13.86 -60.63
C ARG A 3 11.97 12.98 -59.42
N SER A 4 12.59 11.80 -59.57
CA SER A 4 14.02 11.50 -59.90
C SER A 4 14.98 12.02 -58.81
N CYS A 5 16.04 11.38 -58.29
CA CYS A 5 16.74 10.08 -58.43
C CYS A 5 17.77 10.02 -57.24
N VAL A 6 17.99 8.87 -56.57
CA VAL A 6 19.19 7.99 -56.64
C VAL A 6 20.45 8.39 -55.82
N SER A 7 20.73 7.54 -54.82
CA SER A 7 21.99 6.96 -54.28
C SER A 7 23.20 7.82 -53.84
N LEU A 8 23.79 7.43 -52.70
CA LEU A 8 25.15 6.85 -52.70
C LEU A 8 25.40 5.93 -51.49
N LEU A 9 25.83 4.70 -51.78
CA LEU A 9 26.46 3.71 -50.88
C LEU A 9 27.99 3.83 -50.94
N ARG A 10 28.68 3.52 -49.83
CA ARG A 10 30.04 2.89 -49.72
C ARG A 10 30.18 2.42 -48.25
N THR A 11 30.11 1.15 -47.83
CA THR A 11 31.08 0.01 -47.86
C THR A 11 32.53 0.42 -47.53
N LEU A 12 33.36 -0.21 -46.67
CA LEU A 12 33.56 -1.59 -46.17
C LEU A 12 34.40 -1.53 -44.84
N ALA A 13 34.11 -2.34 -43.82
CA ALA A 13 34.78 -3.60 -43.40
C ALA A 13 36.08 -3.45 -42.55
N VAL A 14 36.04 -3.90 -41.29
CA VAL A 14 36.55 -5.19 -40.74
C VAL A 14 38.05 -5.19 -40.44
N LEU A 15 38.39 -5.34 -39.15
CA LEU A 15 39.45 -6.25 -38.70
C LEU A 15 39.07 -6.85 -37.33
N ARG A 16 38.90 -8.18 -37.31
CA ARG A 16 38.89 -9.04 -36.11
C ARG A 16 40.33 -9.50 -35.84
N GLY A 17 40.72 -9.58 -34.57
CA GLY A 17 41.93 -10.21 -34.04
C GLY A 17 41.70 -10.71 -32.59
N PRO A 18 42.52 -11.66 -32.08
CA PRO A 18 42.07 -12.86 -31.36
C PRO A 18 42.07 -12.77 -29.81
N PRO A 19 41.57 -13.79 -29.07
CA PRO A 19 41.27 -13.68 -27.65
C PRO A 19 42.51 -13.93 -26.78
N GLY A 20 42.79 -12.99 -25.87
CA GLY A 20 43.86 -13.07 -24.89
C GLY A 20 43.30 -13.06 -23.47
N VAL A 21 43.71 -14.07 -22.71
CA VAL A 21 43.49 -14.38 -21.29
C VAL A 21 43.34 -13.15 -20.39
N ALA A 22 42.23 -13.08 -19.64
CA ALA A 22 42.01 -12.06 -18.61
C ALA A 22 42.81 -12.38 -17.33
N PRO A 23 43.53 -11.41 -16.74
CA PRO A 23 44.17 -11.57 -15.44
C PRO A 23 43.14 -11.54 -14.30
N LEU A 24 43.36 -12.38 -13.29
CA LEU A 24 42.60 -12.42 -12.04
C LEU A 24 42.53 -11.03 -11.38
N PRO A 25 41.36 -10.56 -10.90
CA PRO A 25 41.28 -9.29 -10.19
C PRO A 25 41.96 -9.38 -8.82
N ALA A 26 42.74 -8.34 -8.52
CA ALA A 26 43.41 -8.09 -7.26
C ALA A 26 42.41 -7.99 -6.09
N LYS A 27 42.84 -8.44 -4.91
CA LYS A 27 42.07 -8.41 -3.66
C LYS A 27 41.74 -6.97 -3.26
N ASP A 28 40.47 -6.69 -3.01
CA ASP A 28 39.99 -5.41 -2.48
C ASP A 28 40.57 -5.10 -1.09
N PRO A 29 41.09 -3.88 -0.82
CA PRO A 29 41.64 -3.49 0.48
C PRO A 29 40.60 -3.26 1.59
N TRP A 30 39.31 -3.50 1.33
CA TRP A 30 38.20 -3.18 2.22
C TRP A 30 37.39 -4.43 2.62
N SER A 31 38.09 -5.44 3.13
CA SER A 31 37.48 -6.57 3.83
C SER A 31 37.36 -6.26 5.33
N PRO A 32 36.17 -6.27 5.95
CA PRO A 32 36.05 -6.12 7.40
C PRO A 32 36.66 -7.32 8.14
N ARG A 33 37.52 -7.05 9.12
CA ARG A 33 38.11 -8.05 10.02
C ARG A 33 37.00 -8.65 10.90
N VAL A 34 36.87 -9.97 10.88
CA VAL A 34 36.04 -10.73 11.83
C VAL A 34 36.79 -10.86 13.15
N ASN A 35 36.21 -10.36 14.24
CA ASN A 35 36.61 -10.69 15.61
C ASN A 35 35.40 -11.32 16.34
N PRO A 36 35.60 -12.40 17.12
CA PRO A 36 34.51 -13.11 17.78
C PRO A 36 34.17 -12.49 19.14
N GLY A 37 32.89 -12.37 19.46
CA GLY A 37 32.38 -11.89 20.75
C GLY A 37 30.85 -12.05 20.87
N PRO A 38 30.29 -12.11 22.09
CA PRO A 38 29.71 -13.35 22.61
C PRO A 38 28.17 -13.39 22.66
N GLY A 39 27.63 -14.60 22.77
CA GLY A 39 26.40 -14.88 23.52
C GLY A 39 25.08 -14.66 22.79
N ARG A 40 24.58 -15.71 22.15
CA ARG A 40 23.19 -15.81 21.65
C ARG A 40 22.23 -15.74 22.85
N ARG A 41 21.49 -14.64 23.01
CA ARG A 41 20.29 -14.63 23.87
C ARG A 41 19.11 -15.18 23.09
N GLU A 42 18.64 -16.34 23.51
CA GLU A 42 17.39 -16.98 23.13
C GLU A 42 16.20 -16.01 23.26
N ARG A 43 15.37 -15.89 22.22
CA ARG A 43 14.06 -15.26 22.34
C ARG A 43 13.07 -16.31 22.82
N ALA A 44 12.48 -16.05 23.98
CA ALA A 44 11.43 -16.88 24.56
C ALA A 44 10.19 -16.96 23.65
N ALA A 45 9.67 -18.18 23.49
CA ALA A 45 8.38 -18.46 22.88
C ALA A 45 7.23 -17.92 23.74
N LYS A 46 6.15 -17.43 23.10
CA LYS A 46 4.93 -16.98 23.78
C LYS A 46 4.03 -18.18 24.14
N PRO A 47 3.40 -18.23 25.33
CA PRO A 47 2.59 -19.36 25.75
C PRO A 47 1.18 -19.34 25.14
N GLY A 48 0.64 -20.57 24.98
CA GLY A 48 -0.56 -20.91 24.22
C GLY A 48 -1.90 -20.52 24.83
N CYS A 49 -2.91 -20.68 23.99
CA CYS A 49 -4.30 -20.30 24.19
C CYS A 49 -4.99 -21.21 25.22
N VAL A 50 -5.52 -20.63 26.30
CA VAL A 50 -6.38 -21.30 27.27
C VAL A 50 -7.83 -21.27 26.77
N ARG A 51 -8.50 -22.44 26.81
CA ARG A 51 -9.91 -22.60 26.45
C ARG A 51 -10.82 -22.01 27.53
N GLY A 52 -11.88 -21.33 27.10
CA GLY A 52 -13.05 -21.03 27.91
C GLY A 52 -14.25 -20.76 27.01
N ASP A 53 -15.32 -21.52 27.21
CA ASP A 53 -16.69 -21.24 26.76
C ASP A 53 -17.54 -21.24 28.05
N PRO A 54 -18.58 -20.39 28.21
CA PRO A 54 -19.83 -20.65 27.51
C PRO A 54 -20.51 -19.38 26.94
N ARG A 55 -20.79 -19.44 25.64
CA ARG A 55 -21.91 -18.85 24.87
C ARG A 55 -22.75 -17.80 25.61
N SER A 56 -22.33 -16.54 25.47
CA SER A 56 -23.23 -15.41 25.48
C SER A 56 -23.74 -15.21 24.06
N PHE A 57 -25.06 -15.28 23.86
CA PHE A 57 -25.70 -14.85 22.62
C PHE A 57 -25.61 -13.32 22.51
N SER A 58 -24.43 -12.84 22.12
CA SER A 58 -24.29 -11.57 21.45
C SER A 58 -24.79 -11.78 20.03
N SER A 59 -25.68 -10.92 19.53
CA SER A 59 -25.97 -10.86 18.11
C SER A 59 -24.65 -10.60 17.38
N GLU A 60 -24.02 -11.64 16.84
CA GLU A 60 -22.78 -11.53 16.09
C GLU A 60 -23.03 -10.64 14.87
N VAL A 61 -22.64 -9.37 14.97
CA VAL A 61 -22.57 -8.50 13.80
C VAL A 61 -21.47 -9.08 12.93
N ILE A 62 -21.85 -9.82 11.89
CA ILE A 62 -20.91 -10.36 10.91
C ILE A 62 -20.24 -9.16 10.23
N HIS A 63 -18.98 -8.91 10.58
CA HIS A 63 -18.17 -7.89 9.93
C HIS A 63 -17.82 -8.38 8.52
N MET A 64 -18.63 -7.98 7.53
CA MET A 64 -18.40 -8.30 6.13
C MET A 64 -17.18 -7.55 5.61
N ASP A 65 -16.18 -8.28 5.14
CA ASP A 65 -15.02 -7.71 4.48
C ASP A 65 -15.40 -7.20 3.09
N LEU A 66 -15.28 -5.89 2.90
CA LEU A 66 -15.59 -5.18 1.66
C LEU A 66 -14.42 -5.16 0.67
N SER A 67 -13.31 -5.79 1.02
CA SER A 67 -12.11 -5.93 0.18
C SER A 67 -12.09 -7.23 -0.61
N LEU A 68 -13.24 -7.91 -0.70
CA LEU A 68 -13.47 -9.09 -1.51
C LEU A 68 -14.25 -8.73 -2.79
N PRO A 69 -14.11 -9.52 -3.87
CA PRO A 69 -14.80 -9.24 -5.12
C PRO A 69 -16.33 -9.18 -4.95
N ASN A 70 -16.94 -8.16 -5.55
CA ASN A 70 -18.39 -7.97 -5.62
C ASN A 70 -18.82 -7.69 -7.08
N PRO A 71 -20.11 -7.76 -7.45
CA PRO A 71 -20.56 -7.56 -8.83
C PRO A 71 -20.05 -6.31 -9.55
N SER A 72 -19.75 -5.22 -8.82
CA SER A 72 -19.27 -3.97 -9.44
C SER A 72 -17.82 -3.99 -9.92
N TRP A 73 -17.00 -4.95 -9.47
CA TRP A 73 -15.59 -5.04 -9.88
C TRP A 73 -15.50 -5.45 -11.36
N ASN A 74 -14.75 -4.68 -12.14
CA ASN A 74 -14.46 -5.02 -13.52
C ASN A 74 -13.43 -6.15 -13.63
N GLU A 75 -13.20 -6.61 -14.86
CA GLU A 75 -12.32 -7.75 -15.14
C GLU A 75 -10.87 -7.52 -14.68
N ASP A 76 -10.32 -6.34 -14.92
CA ASP A 76 -8.96 -5.98 -14.52
C ASP A 76 -8.78 -6.04 -12.99
N MET A 77 -9.77 -5.53 -12.24
CA MET A 77 -9.71 -5.52 -10.78
C MET A 77 -9.75 -6.94 -10.21
N ARG A 78 -10.60 -7.81 -10.77
CA ARG A 78 -10.69 -9.23 -10.39
C ARG A 78 -9.40 -9.97 -10.73
N LEU A 79 -8.86 -9.76 -11.93
CA LEU A 79 -7.64 -10.41 -12.37
C LEU A 79 -6.45 -10.04 -11.46
N LEU A 80 -6.29 -8.74 -11.14
CA LEU A 80 -5.25 -8.30 -10.22
C LEU A 80 -5.46 -8.88 -8.81
N PHE A 81 -6.69 -8.92 -8.33
CA PHE A 81 -7.01 -9.53 -7.04
C PHE A 81 -6.58 -11.00 -6.99
N ASP A 82 -6.95 -11.79 -7.99
CA ASP A 82 -6.59 -13.21 -8.08
C ASP A 82 -5.07 -13.40 -8.16
N GLN A 83 -4.36 -12.54 -8.90
CA GLN A 83 -2.90 -12.55 -8.95
C GLN A 83 -2.28 -12.30 -7.57
N PHE A 84 -2.77 -11.32 -6.81
CA PHE A 84 -2.26 -11.03 -5.47
C PHE A 84 -2.66 -12.08 -4.43
N MET A 85 -3.84 -12.69 -4.57
CA MET A 85 -4.24 -13.84 -3.76
C MET A 85 -3.31 -15.03 -4.00
N LYS A 86 -2.97 -15.33 -5.25
CA LYS A 86 -1.97 -16.34 -5.59
C LYS A 86 -0.59 -16.02 -5.00
N LYS A 87 -0.16 -14.76 -5.06
CA LYS A 87 1.09 -14.30 -4.40
C LYS A 87 1.05 -14.41 -2.87
N SER A 88 -0.13 -14.59 -2.28
CA SER A 88 -0.31 -14.76 -0.83
C SER A 88 -0.24 -16.23 -0.39
N GLU A 89 -0.21 -17.20 -1.32
CA GLU A 89 -0.18 -18.64 -1.03
C GLU A 89 1.11 -19.06 -0.30
N ASP A 90 2.24 -18.42 -0.60
CA ASP A 90 3.53 -18.67 0.07
C ASP A 90 3.68 -17.88 1.39
N GLY A 91 2.68 -17.08 1.76
CA GLY A 91 2.66 -16.24 2.95
C GLY A 91 3.51 -14.96 2.87
N SER A 92 4.16 -14.68 1.74
CA SER A 92 4.94 -13.45 1.53
C SER A 92 4.04 -12.21 1.43
N TRP A 93 2.89 -12.35 0.80
CA TRP A 93 1.83 -11.35 0.76
C TRP A 93 0.66 -11.74 1.68
N LYS A 94 -0.02 -10.73 2.21
CA LYS A 94 -1.22 -10.89 3.03
C LYS A 94 -2.29 -9.92 2.56
N HIS A 95 -3.47 -10.46 2.25
CA HIS A 95 -4.67 -9.66 2.04
C HIS A 95 -5.07 -8.96 3.34
N LEU A 96 -5.45 -7.69 3.24
CA LEU A 96 -5.86 -6.87 4.36
C LEU A 96 -7.38 -6.62 4.27
N PRO A 97 -8.18 -7.13 5.23
CA PRO A 97 -9.61 -6.91 5.22
C PRO A 97 -9.96 -5.44 5.53
N SER A 98 -11.11 -4.99 5.03
CA SER A 98 -11.62 -3.63 5.24
C SER A 98 -13.12 -3.65 5.48
N TYR A 99 -13.56 -2.91 6.48
CA TYR A 99 -14.93 -2.95 6.99
C TYR A 99 -15.53 -1.53 6.99
N LYS A 100 -16.87 -1.41 6.95
CA LYS A 100 -17.57 -0.10 7.05
C LYS A 100 -17.21 0.63 8.34
N SER A 101 -17.08 -0.10 9.45
CA SER A 101 -16.77 0.47 10.76
C SER A 101 -15.73 -0.39 11.48
N LYS A 102 -14.67 0.24 12.02
CA LYS A 102 -13.55 -0.45 12.71
C LYS A 102 -13.86 -0.68 14.20
N PHE A 103 -15.03 -1.24 14.51
CA PHE A 103 -15.72 -0.87 15.75
C PHE A 103 -15.18 -1.45 17.06
N THR A 104 -14.45 -2.58 17.08
CA THR A 104 -14.21 -3.27 18.37
C THR A 104 -12.81 -3.09 18.93
N GLN A 105 -11.73 -3.47 18.24
CA GLN A 105 -10.40 -3.50 18.86
C GLN A 105 -9.65 -2.16 18.80
N ARG A 106 -9.69 -1.46 17.66
CA ARG A 106 -8.97 -0.19 17.47
C ARG A 106 -9.62 0.98 18.22
N THR A 107 -10.93 0.93 18.49
CA THR A 107 -11.66 1.99 19.20
C THR A 107 -11.22 2.11 20.67
N GLU A 108 -10.92 0.98 21.33
CA GLU A 108 -10.42 0.99 22.70
C GLU A 108 -9.01 1.55 22.77
N ASP A 109 -8.14 1.17 21.82
CA ASP A 109 -6.81 1.75 21.72
C ASP A 109 -6.87 3.25 21.43
N ILE A 110 -7.75 3.71 20.53
CA ILE A 110 -7.94 5.14 20.22
C ILE A 110 -8.40 5.92 21.47
N LYS A 111 -9.25 5.36 22.33
CA LYS A 111 -9.65 6.02 23.60
C LYS A 111 -8.46 6.28 24.52
N ILE A 112 -7.40 5.47 24.46
CA ILE A 112 -6.17 5.71 25.22
C ILE A 112 -5.54 7.05 24.80
N TYR A 113 -5.54 7.34 23.49
CA TYR A 113 -4.96 8.57 22.94
C TYR A 113 -5.92 9.77 23.02
N PHE A 114 -7.23 9.55 22.91
CA PHE A 114 -8.28 10.59 22.86
C PHE A 114 -9.38 10.35 23.93
N PRO A 115 -9.12 10.66 25.20
CA PRO A 115 -10.04 10.35 26.31
C PRO A 115 -11.34 11.16 26.29
N ASP A 116 -11.36 12.34 25.66
CA ASP A 116 -12.53 13.23 25.58
C ASP A 116 -13.54 12.83 24.48
N ALA A 117 -13.33 11.69 23.81
CA ALA A 117 -14.26 11.11 22.83
C ALA A 117 -15.65 10.77 23.42
N LYS A 118 -15.86 10.91 24.74
CA LYS A 118 -17.15 10.74 25.43
C LYS A 118 -18.29 11.57 24.84
N LEU A 119 -18.02 12.74 24.25
CA LEU A 119 -19.03 13.61 23.63
C LEU A 119 -19.62 13.03 22.32
N MET A 120 -19.05 11.96 21.77
CA MET A 120 -19.31 11.51 20.41
C MET A 120 -20.16 10.22 20.31
N LYS A 121 -20.64 9.65 21.43
CA LYS A 121 -21.22 8.29 21.46
C LYS A 121 -22.41 8.11 20.50
N GLU A 122 -23.23 9.13 20.34
CA GLU A 122 -24.40 9.12 19.43
C GLU A 122 -23.97 9.25 17.96
N LYS A 123 -23.07 10.20 17.64
CA LYS A 123 -22.53 10.40 16.28
C LYS A 123 -21.63 9.25 15.81
N LEU A 124 -20.94 8.57 16.72
CA LEU A 124 -20.08 7.41 16.45
C LEU A 124 -20.88 6.19 15.97
N SER A 125 -22.17 6.08 16.33
CA SER A 125 -23.01 4.97 15.89
C SER A 125 -23.30 4.98 14.38
N GLN A 126 -23.26 6.17 13.77
CA GLN A 126 -23.42 6.37 12.33
C GLN A 126 -22.08 6.51 11.60
N ALA A 127 -20.96 6.57 12.33
CA ALA A 127 -19.65 6.81 11.75
C ALA A 127 -19.17 5.62 10.91
N GLN A 128 -18.69 5.92 9.71
CA GLN A 128 -18.14 4.94 8.78
C GLN A 128 -16.74 5.36 8.32
N LEU A 129 -15.93 4.39 7.94
CA LEU A 129 -14.65 4.65 7.28
C LEU A 129 -14.93 5.36 5.96
N PHE A 130 -14.30 6.52 5.73
CA PHE A 130 -14.60 7.37 4.58
C PHE A 130 -14.48 6.65 3.21
N PRO A 131 -13.39 5.91 2.90
CA PRO A 131 -13.34 5.07 1.69
C PRO A 131 -14.40 3.94 1.60
N ARG A 132 -15.18 3.67 2.65
CA ARG A 132 -16.24 2.63 2.68
C ARG A 132 -17.62 3.23 2.95
N SER A 133 -17.78 4.55 2.84
CA SER A 133 -19.05 5.24 3.13
C SER A 133 -20.02 5.29 1.96
N LEU A 134 -19.56 4.93 0.76
CA LEU A 134 -20.37 4.91 -0.45
C LEU A 134 -20.83 3.48 -0.76
N GLU A 135 -21.93 3.38 -1.50
CA GLU A 135 -22.48 2.11 -1.94
C GLU A 135 -21.57 1.41 -2.96
N GLU A 136 -21.77 0.09 -3.08
CA GLU A 136 -21.02 -0.79 -3.98
C GLU A 136 -20.99 -0.23 -5.41
N GLY A 137 -19.79 -0.16 -5.98
CA GLY A 137 -19.56 0.29 -7.35
C GLY A 137 -19.71 1.80 -7.58
N LEU A 138 -20.34 2.54 -6.66
CA LEU A 138 -20.55 3.98 -6.80
C LEU A 138 -19.35 4.80 -6.33
N GLY A 139 -18.61 4.29 -5.34
CA GLY A 139 -17.51 4.98 -4.68
C GLY A 139 -16.14 4.33 -4.86
N PHE A 140 -15.51 4.00 -3.73
CA PHE A 140 -14.17 3.44 -3.70
C PHE A 140 -14.22 1.91 -3.61
N GLU A 141 -13.99 1.24 -4.73
CA GLU A 141 -13.78 -0.20 -4.76
C GLU A 141 -12.29 -0.47 -4.64
N TYR A 142 -11.87 -1.16 -3.58
CA TYR A 142 -10.45 -1.45 -3.37
C TYR A 142 -10.19 -2.70 -2.54
N ALA A 143 -8.99 -3.26 -2.73
CA ALA A 143 -8.38 -4.23 -1.84
C ALA A 143 -6.90 -3.90 -1.62
N MET A 144 -6.37 -4.28 -0.45
CA MET A 144 -4.97 -4.04 -0.09
C MET A 144 -4.27 -5.34 0.24
N PHE A 145 -3.00 -5.43 -0.18
CA PHE A 145 -2.11 -6.53 0.10
C PHE A 145 -0.82 -5.99 0.68
N HIS A 146 -0.29 -6.65 1.70
CA HIS A 146 0.92 -6.20 2.37
C HIS A 146 1.99 -7.30 2.37
N ASN A 147 3.22 -6.91 2.09
CA ASN A 147 4.41 -7.74 2.21
C ASN A 147 5.24 -7.24 3.40
N CYS A 148 5.33 -8.07 4.44
CA CYS A 148 6.01 -7.72 5.69
C CYS A 148 7.55 -7.69 5.56
N VAL A 149 8.11 -8.36 4.55
CA VAL A 149 9.57 -8.40 4.34
C VAL A 149 10.02 -7.14 3.59
N GLU A 150 9.21 -6.68 2.65
CA GLU A 150 9.48 -5.51 1.82
C GLU A 150 8.97 -4.19 2.45
N ASP A 151 8.29 -4.25 3.60
CA ASP A 151 7.54 -3.13 4.19
C ASP A 151 6.71 -2.37 3.14
N ARG A 152 6.03 -3.16 2.29
CA ARG A 152 5.33 -2.69 1.09
C ARG A 152 3.85 -3.02 1.18
N THR A 153 3.01 -2.05 0.83
CA THR A 153 1.56 -2.25 0.68
C THR A 153 1.15 -1.89 -0.74
N VAL A 154 0.40 -2.77 -1.38
CA VAL A 154 -0.21 -2.51 -2.68
C VAL A 154 -1.71 -2.41 -2.49
N CYS A 155 -2.31 -1.35 -3.03
CA CYS A 155 -3.75 -1.21 -3.16
C CYS A 155 -4.15 -1.31 -4.64
N ILE A 156 -5.08 -2.21 -4.93
CA ILE A 156 -5.82 -2.21 -6.19
C ILE A 156 -7.08 -1.38 -6.00
N PHE A 157 -7.32 -0.42 -6.89
CA PHE A 157 -8.38 0.57 -6.72
C PHE A 157 -9.12 0.81 -8.04
N GLN A 158 -10.45 0.70 -8.00
CA GLN A 158 -11.38 1.08 -9.05
C GLN A 158 -12.26 2.23 -8.54
N GLY A 159 -12.21 3.36 -9.25
CA GLY A 159 -12.97 4.54 -8.86
C GLY A 159 -14.34 4.62 -9.56
N GLY A 160 -15.41 4.58 -8.77
CA GLY A 160 -16.79 4.66 -9.23
C GLY A 160 -17.24 6.07 -9.67
N PRO A 161 -18.47 6.19 -10.23
CA PRO A 161 -18.99 7.42 -10.80
C PRO A 161 -19.11 8.58 -9.81
N TYR A 162 -19.32 8.33 -8.52
CA TYR A 162 -19.45 9.39 -7.51
C TYR A 162 -18.12 10.03 -7.12
N LEU A 163 -17.01 9.50 -7.62
CA LEU A 163 -15.67 10.05 -7.41
C LEU A 163 -15.24 11.02 -8.52
N GLN A 164 -16.17 11.44 -9.39
CA GLN A 164 -15.89 12.37 -10.48
C GLN A 164 -15.39 13.72 -9.96
N GLY A 165 -14.34 14.24 -10.61
CA GLY A 165 -13.93 15.64 -10.49
C GLY A 165 -14.20 16.37 -11.80
N ALA A 166 -13.18 16.42 -12.66
CA ALA A 166 -13.40 16.85 -14.04
C ALA A 166 -14.26 15.81 -14.79
N PRO A 167 -15.09 16.22 -15.76
CA PRO A 167 -15.91 15.29 -16.54
C PRO A 167 -15.08 14.13 -17.11
N GLY A 168 -15.46 12.90 -16.75
CA GLY A 168 -14.77 11.66 -17.19
C GLY A 168 -13.57 11.21 -16.34
N PHE A 169 -13.15 11.98 -15.33
CA PHE A 169 -11.95 11.69 -14.54
C PHE A 169 -12.20 11.72 -13.03
N LEU A 170 -11.41 10.95 -12.29
CA LEU A 170 -11.44 10.94 -10.83
C LEU A 170 -11.03 12.31 -10.25
N HIS A 171 -11.71 12.71 -9.18
CA HIS A 171 -11.39 13.91 -8.42
C HIS A 171 -10.03 13.76 -7.72
N GLY A 172 -9.20 14.81 -7.78
CA GLY A 172 -7.87 14.80 -7.15
C GLY A 172 -7.92 14.47 -5.65
N GLY A 173 -8.97 14.92 -4.95
CA GLY A 173 -9.23 14.57 -3.56
C GLY A 173 -9.61 13.10 -3.32
N ALA A 174 -10.29 12.45 -4.27
CA ALA A 174 -10.58 11.01 -4.18
C ALA A 174 -9.29 10.19 -4.39
N ILE A 175 -8.43 10.62 -5.32
CA ILE A 175 -7.10 10.04 -5.52
C ILE A 175 -6.24 10.22 -4.26
N ALA A 176 -6.19 11.43 -3.69
CA ALA A 176 -5.48 11.72 -2.46
C ALA A 176 -5.98 10.88 -1.27
N THR A 177 -7.30 10.64 -1.20
CA THR A 177 -7.92 9.77 -0.19
C THR A 177 -7.38 8.34 -0.27
N MET A 178 -7.30 7.77 -1.46
CA MET A 178 -6.78 6.40 -1.62
C MET A 178 -5.26 6.31 -1.43
N ILE A 179 -4.52 7.37 -1.77
CA ILE A 179 -3.10 7.50 -1.43
C ILE A 179 -2.92 7.50 0.10
N ASP A 180 -3.65 8.36 0.82
CA ASP A 180 -3.57 8.45 2.29
C ASP A 180 -3.98 7.14 2.95
N ALA A 181 -5.07 6.51 2.50
CA ALA A 181 -5.52 5.23 3.02
C ALA A 181 -4.47 4.12 2.83
N THR A 182 -3.79 4.08 1.67
CA THR A 182 -2.77 3.07 1.36
C THR A 182 -1.49 3.30 2.15
N LEU A 183 -0.98 4.53 2.20
CA LEU A 183 0.21 4.90 2.97
C LEU A 183 -0.04 4.76 4.48
N GLY A 184 -1.21 5.18 4.96
CA GLY A 184 -1.60 5.04 6.36
C GLY A 184 -1.76 3.58 6.77
N THR A 185 -2.29 2.72 5.89
CA THR A 185 -2.32 1.28 6.14
C THR A 185 -0.90 0.69 6.21
N CYS A 186 -0.02 1.06 5.27
CA CYS A 186 1.39 0.67 5.29
C CYS A 186 2.08 1.08 6.61
N ALA A 187 1.94 2.35 7.00
CA ALA A 187 2.48 2.86 8.26
C ALA A 187 1.92 2.11 9.48
N VAL A 188 0.61 1.87 9.51
CA VAL A 188 -0.02 1.22 10.67
C VAL A 188 0.39 -0.25 10.81
N VAL A 189 0.55 -0.96 9.69
CA VAL A 189 1.08 -2.33 9.72
C VAL A 189 2.53 -2.35 10.18
N ALA A 190 3.34 -1.39 9.74
CA ALA A 190 4.77 -1.33 10.10
C ALA A 190 5.01 -1.00 11.58
N VAL A 191 4.25 -0.06 12.18
CA VAL A 191 4.60 0.46 13.52
C VAL A 191 3.46 0.55 14.53
N GLY A 192 2.24 0.17 14.17
CA GLY A 192 1.04 0.38 14.98
C GLY A 192 0.39 1.75 14.74
N ILE A 193 -0.36 2.27 15.71
CA ILE A 193 -1.18 3.48 15.50
C ILE A 193 -0.30 4.68 15.15
N ALA A 194 -0.53 5.23 13.96
CA ALA A 194 0.17 6.39 13.42
C ALA A 194 -0.82 7.30 12.68
N MET A 195 -0.51 8.60 12.63
CA MET A 195 -1.34 9.61 11.98
C MET A 195 -0.53 10.34 10.90
N THR A 196 -1.22 10.75 9.83
CA THR A 196 -0.63 11.54 8.75
C THR A 196 -0.21 12.92 9.28
N ALA A 197 1.06 13.27 9.14
CA ALA A 197 1.60 14.59 9.48
C ALA A 197 1.82 15.47 8.24
N SER A 198 2.21 14.86 7.12
CA SER A 198 2.25 15.54 5.82
C SER A 198 1.97 14.57 4.69
N LEU A 199 1.31 15.04 3.65
CA LEU A 199 1.07 14.32 2.41
C LEU A 199 1.34 15.24 1.22
N ASN A 200 2.30 14.88 0.37
CA ASN A 200 2.66 15.64 -0.83
C ASN A 200 2.43 14.75 -2.06
N ILE A 201 1.61 15.23 -3.00
CA ILE A 201 1.17 14.47 -4.17
C ILE A 201 1.47 15.27 -5.45
N SER A 202 2.13 14.63 -6.40
CA SER A 202 2.32 15.10 -7.75
C SER A 202 1.38 14.36 -8.71
N PHE A 203 0.34 15.04 -9.20
CA PHE A 203 -0.56 14.51 -10.22
C PHE A 203 0.09 14.67 -11.61
N LYS A 204 0.50 13.56 -12.22
CA LYS A 204 1.19 13.52 -13.52
C LYS A 204 0.20 13.40 -14.68
N ARG A 205 -0.83 12.57 -14.53
CA ARG A 205 -1.86 12.30 -15.54
C ARG A 205 -3.22 12.07 -14.88
N PRO A 206 -4.33 12.47 -15.51
CA PRO A 206 -5.66 12.24 -14.96
C PRO A 206 -6.03 10.75 -15.03
N ILE A 207 -6.80 10.26 -14.06
CA ILE A 207 -7.26 8.87 -14.00
C ILE A 207 -8.70 8.80 -14.52
N PRO A 208 -8.99 8.07 -15.60
CA PRO A 208 -10.36 7.90 -16.10
C PRO A 208 -11.28 7.24 -15.07
N LEU A 209 -12.54 7.67 -15.00
CA LEU A 209 -13.57 7.01 -14.19
C LEU A 209 -13.76 5.55 -14.62
N GLY A 210 -14.02 4.66 -13.66
CA GLY A 210 -14.21 3.22 -13.88
C GLY A 210 -12.94 2.44 -14.23
N SER A 211 -11.80 3.10 -14.42
CA SER A 211 -10.51 2.42 -14.63
C SER A 211 -9.96 1.83 -13.33
N VAL A 212 -9.13 0.79 -13.47
CA VAL A 212 -8.37 0.20 -12.36
C VAL A 212 -6.96 0.76 -12.34
N VAL A 213 -6.52 1.13 -11.15
CA VAL A 213 -5.15 1.56 -10.89
C VAL A 213 -4.54 0.79 -9.73
N VAL A 214 -3.21 0.71 -9.74
CA VAL A 214 -2.41 0.08 -8.69
C VAL A 214 -1.66 1.17 -7.95
N ILE A 215 -1.91 1.30 -6.65
CA ILE A 215 -1.18 2.17 -5.74
C ILE A 215 -0.14 1.32 -5.03
N ASN A 216 1.13 1.52 -5.35
CA ASN A 216 2.24 0.77 -4.77
C ASN A 216 2.98 1.65 -3.77
N SER A 217 2.93 1.31 -2.49
CA SER A 217 3.54 2.06 -1.40
C SER A 217 4.59 1.28 -0.63
N GLN A 218 5.54 2.00 -0.03
CA GLN A 218 6.62 1.40 0.75
C GLN A 218 7.07 2.33 1.88
N VAL A 219 7.61 1.75 2.95
CA VAL A 219 8.31 2.50 3.99
C VAL A 219 9.75 2.75 3.51
N ASP A 220 10.12 4.02 3.35
CA ASP A 220 11.46 4.39 2.88
C ASP A 220 12.44 4.49 4.04
N LYS A 221 11.99 5.07 5.17
CA LYS A 221 12.81 5.18 6.39
C LYS A 221 11.96 5.42 7.64
N VAL A 222 12.50 5.02 8.80
CA VAL A 222 11.92 5.25 10.13
C VAL A 222 12.94 5.97 11.01
N GLU A 223 12.57 7.12 11.56
CA GLU A 223 13.40 7.95 12.45
C GLU A 223 12.64 8.24 13.75
N GLY A 224 12.90 7.43 14.78
CA GLY A 224 12.18 7.53 16.05
C GLY A 224 10.69 7.25 15.87
N ARG A 225 9.84 8.28 16.01
CA ARG A 225 8.38 8.19 15.77
C ARG A 225 7.96 8.56 14.35
N LYS A 226 8.88 9.04 13.51
CA LYS A 226 8.61 9.51 12.15
C LYS A 226 8.79 8.39 11.15
N LEU A 227 7.79 8.20 10.28
CA LEU A 227 7.82 7.25 9.18
C LEU A 227 7.70 8.02 7.88
N PHE A 228 8.67 7.83 7.01
CA PHE A 228 8.67 8.44 5.68
C PHE A 228 8.31 7.34 4.69
N LEU A 229 7.24 7.58 3.93
CA LEU A 229 6.73 6.63 2.96
C LEU A 229 6.61 7.30 1.60
N SER A 230 6.66 6.49 0.55
CA SER A 230 6.40 6.91 -0.81
C SER A 230 5.44 5.95 -1.50
N CYS A 231 4.74 6.45 -2.51
CA CYS A 231 3.98 5.60 -3.42
C CYS A 231 3.93 6.15 -4.84
N ASN A 232 3.59 5.27 -5.78
CA ASN A 232 3.16 5.64 -7.12
C ASN A 232 1.79 5.01 -7.44
N ILE A 233 1.03 5.68 -8.30
CA ILE A 233 -0.19 5.16 -8.90
C ILE A 233 0.08 4.86 -10.37
N ARG A 234 -0.14 3.61 -10.78
CA ARG A 234 0.07 3.16 -12.15
C ARG A 234 -1.15 2.48 -12.76
N SER A 235 -1.18 2.42 -14.09
CA SER A 235 -2.08 1.54 -14.84
C SER A 235 -1.78 0.07 -14.55
N VAL A 236 -2.74 -0.80 -14.84
CA VAL A 236 -2.61 -2.27 -14.68
C VAL A 236 -1.40 -2.83 -15.42
N ASP A 237 -1.08 -2.30 -16.60
CA ASP A 237 0.08 -2.70 -17.40
C ASP A 237 1.40 -2.01 -17.01
N GLU A 238 1.38 -1.23 -15.92
CA GLU A 238 2.50 -0.47 -15.36
C GLU A 238 3.10 0.63 -16.26
N LYS A 239 2.60 0.83 -17.49
CA LYS A 239 3.17 1.77 -18.46
C LYS A 239 2.84 3.23 -18.16
N THR A 240 1.70 3.49 -17.53
CA THR A 240 1.24 4.85 -17.25
C THR A 240 1.41 5.15 -15.77
N VAL A 241 2.15 6.21 -15.46
CA VAL A 241 2.20 6.79 -14.11
C VAL A 241 1.18 7.94 -14.03
N TYR A 242 0.23 7.81 -13.11
CA TYR A 242 -0.82 8.81 -12.86
C TYR A 242 -0.41 9.81 -11.79
N SER A 243 0.11 9.31 -10.67
CA SER A 243 0.52 10.15 -9.54
C SER A 243 1.71 9.54 -8.81
N GLU A 244 2.49 10.41 -8.18
CA GLU A 244 3.54 10.03 -7.23
C GLU A 244 3.31 10.80 -5.94
N ALA A 245 3.59 10.19 -4.80
CA ALA A 245 3.43 10.86 -3.52
C ALA A 245 4.49 10.45 -2.51
N THR A 246 4.78 11.37 -1.59
CA THR A 246 5.57 11.16 -0.39
C THR A 246 4.77 11.59 0.81
N SER A 247 4.91 10.88 1.93
CA SER A 247 4.23 11.22 3.17
C SER A 247 5.12 11.08 4.39
N LEU A 248 4.72 11.78 5.45
CA LEU A 248 5.24 11.61 6.79
C LEU A 248 4.09 11.16 7.68
N PHE A 249 4.26 10.01 8.34
CA PHE A 249 3.39 9.54 9.40
C PHE A 249 4.12 9.63 10.74
N VAL A 250 3.38 9.92 11.81
CA VAL A 250 3.92 9.97 13.17
C VAL A 250 3.22 8.91 14.02
N LYS A 251 4.02 7.97 14.56
CA LYS A 251 3.55 6.98 15.53
C LYS A 251 3.06 7.68 16.80
N LEU A 252 1.85 7.35 17.22
CA LEU A 252 1.30 7.88 18.46
C LEU A 252 1.97 7.20 19.66
N ASP A 253 2.25 8.01 20.69
CA ASP A 253 2.76 7.51 21.97
C ASP A 253 1.59 7.38 22.94
N PRO A 254 1.29 6.17 23.47
CA PRO A 254 0.19 5.96 24.42
C PRO A 254 0.27 6.83 25.67
N LYS A 255 1.46 7.31 26.03
CA LYS A 255 1.69 8.19 27.18
C LYS A 255 1.34 9.65 26.88
N THR A 256 1.31 10.03 25.61
CA THR A 256 0.98 11.40 25.17
C THR A 256 -0.50 11.45 24.83
N ARG A 257 -1.32 11.97 25.75
CA ARG A 257 -2.75 12.22 25.48
C ARG A 257 -2.88 13.36 24.47
N LEU A 258 -3.64 13.15 23.41
CA LEU A 258 -4.00 14.17 22.44
C LEU A 258 -5.37 14.73 22.83
N THR A 259 -5.44 16.03 23.10
CA THR A 259 -6.64 16.80 23.46
C THR A 259 -6.99 17.75 22.35
#